data_AF-A0A486XE08-F1
#
_entry.id   AF-A0A486XE08-F1
#
_cell.length_a   1.000
_cell.length_b   1.000
_cell.length_c   1.000
_cell.angle_alpha   90.00
_cell.angle_beta   90.00
_cell.angle_gamma   90.00
#
_symmetry.space_group_name_H-M   'P 1'
#
loop_
_entity.id
_entity.type
_entity.pdbx_description
1 polymer ?
#
loop_
_entity_poly.entity_id
_entity_poly.type
_entity_poly.pdbx_seq_one_letter_code
_entity_poly.pdbx_strand_id
1 'polypeptide(L)'
;MLNKEFDIHITDSIEQHLARFAANQQKLNALYSDVSNNIDEEILALKQGIAVLKEYAIDRDAQIQEVPSISLIGISHLLLNGVNKLDKLILIKDKISRLLDEINGIQAMGAGDDN
;
A
#
# COMPACT_ATOMS: atom_id res chain seq x y z
N MET A 1 -5.54 -31.02 -42.68
CA MET A 1 -6.43 -31.43 -41.57
C MET A 1 -5.75 -31.35 -40.20
N LEU A 2 -4.43 -31.09 -40.11
CA LEU A 2 -3.92 -30.31 -38.98
C LEU A 2 -4.41 -28.87 -39.17
N ASN A 3 -5.16 -28.32 -38.22
CA ASN A 3 -5.13 -26.89 -37.87
C ASN A 3 -6.19 -26.57 -36.81
N LYS A 4 -7.44 -27.04 -36.95
CA LYS A 4 -8.51 -26.62 -36.02
C LYS A 4 -8.28 -26.99 -34.56
N GLU A 5 -7.82 -28.21 -34.28
CA GLU A 5 -7.63 -28.69 -32.89
C GLU A 5 -6.41 -28.04 -32.21
N PHE A 6 -5.38 -27.73 -32.99
CA PHE A 6 -4.20 -26.96 -32.54
C PHE A 6 -4.54 -25.48 -32.32
N ASP A 7 -5.33 -24.89 -33.22
CA ASP A 7 -5.80 -23.50 -33.11
C ASP A 7 -6.71 -23.30 -31.88
N ILE A 8 -7.57 -24.28 -31.56
CA ILE A 8 -8.40 -24.25 -30.34
C ILE A 8 -7.51 -24.31 -29.08
N HIS A 9 -6.52 -25.21 -29.05
CA HIS A 9 -5.63 -25.33 -27.90
C HIS A 9 -4.80 -24.05 -27.65
N ILE A 10 -4.35 -23.37 -28.71
CA ILE A 10 -3.66 -22.07 -28.59
C ILE A 10 -4.62 -21.00 -28.06
N THR A 11 -5.84 -20.95 -28.60
CA THR A 11 -6.85 -19.98 -28.20
C THR A 11 -7.21 -20.13 -26.72
N ASP A 12 -7.52 -21.34 -26.27
CA ASP A 12 -7.83 -21.65 -24.87
C ASP A 12 -6.67 -21.29 -23.93
N SER A 13 -5.43 -21.54 -24.37
CA SER A 13 -4.24 -21.19 -23.59
C SER A 13 -4.08 -19.68 -23.45
N ILE A 14 -4.28 -18.92 -24.53
CA ILE A 14 -4.24 -17.45 -24.52
C ILE A 14 -5.34 -16.89 -23.61
N GLU A 15 -6.58 -17.40 -23.70
CA GLU A 15 -7.69 -16.98 -22.85
C GLU A 15 -7.40 -17.21 -21.36
N GLN A 16 -6.83 -18.36 -21.00
CA GLN A 16 -6.41 -18.64 -19.63
C GLN A 16 -5.32 -17.67 -19.14
N HIS A 17 -4.36 -17.33 -20.02
CA HIS A 17 -3.33 -16.35 -19.70
C HIS A 17 -3.92 -14.95 -19.47
N LEU A 18 -4.85 -14.51 -20.31
CA LEU A 18 -5.54 -13.23 -20.17
C LEU A 18 -6.38 -13.17 -18.89
N ALA A 19 -7.11 -14.25 -18.57
CA ALA A 19 -7.90 -14.34 -17.35
C ALA A 19 -7.03 -14.24 -16.08
N ARG A 20 -5.88 -14.94 -16.07
CA ARG A 20 -4.90 -14.84 -14.97
C ARG A 20 -4.32 -13.43 -14.84
N PHE A 21 -4.04 -12.77 -15.97
CA PHE A 21 -3.53 -11.42 -15.98
C PHE A 21 -4.55 -10.44 -15.38
N ALA A 22 -5.81 -10.48 -15.83
CA ALA A 22 -6.89 -9.64 -15.30
C ALA A 22 -7.11 -9.86 -13.79
N ALA A 23 -7.10 -11.12 -13.33
CA ALA A 23 -7.21 -11.45 -11.92
C ALA A 23 -6.04 -10.89 -11.08
N ASN A 24 -4.82 -10.94 -11.62
CA ASN A 24 -3.64 -10.37 -10.96
C ASN A 24 -3.70 -8.83 -10.90
N GLN A 25 -4.17 -8.18 -11.97
CA GLN A 25 -4.36 -6.72 -12.00
C GLN A 25 -5.40 -6.27 -10.95
N GLN A 26 -6.52 -7.00 -10.81
CA GLN A 26 -7.51 -6.74 -9.76
C GLN A 26 -6.92 -6.89 -8.36
N LYS A 27 -6.16 -7.97 -8.10
CA LYS A 27 -5.47 -8.16 -6.81
C LYS A 27 -4.48 -7.04 -6.50
N LEU A 28 -3.76 -6.57 -7.52
CA LEU A 28 -2.79 -5.49 -7.37
C LEU A 28 -3.46 -4.16 -7.01
N ASN A 29 -4.58 -3.84 -7.66
CA ASN A 29 -5.40 -2.67 -7.35
C ASN A 29 -5.97 -2.74 -5.92
N ALA A 30 -6.50 -3.90 -5.53
CA ALA A 30 -6.99 -4.11 -4.17
C ALA A 30 -5.87 -3.92 -3.13
N LEU A 31 -4.70 -4.51 -3.38
CA LEU A 31 -3.54 -4.36 -2.51
C LEU A 31 -3.08 -2.90 -2.40
N TYR A 32 -3.08 -2.14 -3.49
CA TYR A 32 -2.75 -0.71 -3.48
C TYR A 32 -3.71 0.08 -2.56
N SER A 33 -5.00 -0.21 -2.66
CA SER A 33 -6.04 0.38 -1.81
C SER A 33 -5.82 0.02 -0.34
N ASP A 34 -5.61 -1.26 -0.03
CA ASP A 34 -5.40 -1.73 1.34
C ASP A 34 -4.14 -1.11 1.96
N VAL A 35 -3.04 -1.04 1.23
CA VAL A 35 -1.81 -0.40 1.71
C VAL A 35 -2.03 1.10 1.95
N SER A 36 -2.80 1.77 1.10
CA SER A 36 -3.14 3.19 1.30
C SER A 36 -3.95 3.42 2.57
N ASN A 37 -4.95 2.58 2.83
CA ASN A 37 -5.75 2.66 4.06
C ASN A 37 -4.86 2.42 5.30
N ASN A 38 -3.98 1.43 5.26
CA ASN A 38 -3.04 1.15 6.36
C ASN A 38 -2.08 2.32 6.62
N ILE A 39 -1.66 3.05 5.57
CA ILE A 39 -0.85 4.27 5.71
C ILE A 39 -1.65 5.36 6.43
N ASP A 40 -2.90 5.59 6.04
CA ASP A 40 -3.76 6.61 6.66
C ASP A 40 -4.02 6.32 8.13
N GLU A 41 -4.29 5.04 8.47
CA GLU A 41 -4.44 4.58 9.85
C GLU A 41 -3.17 4.80 10.67
N GLU A 42 -2.00 4.46 10.12
CA GLU A 42 -0.73 4.63 10.82
C GLU A 42 -0.38 6.12 11.03
N ILE A 43 -0.65 6.97 10.03
CA ILE A 43 -0.49 8.43 10.15
C ILE A 43 -1.42 8.97 11.26
N LEU A 44 -2.66 8.48 11.33
CA LEU A 44 -3.60 8.90 12.38
C LEU A 44 -3.08 8.51 13.77
N ALA A 45 -2.61 7.28 13.94
CA ALA A 45 -2.05 6.79 15.20
C ALA A 45 -0.82 7.62 15.64
N LEU A 46 0.09 7.92 14.70
CA LEU A 46 1.25 8.76 14.97
C LEU A 46 0.84 10.19 15.36
N LYS A 47 -0.14 10.79 14.66
CA LYS A 47 -0.68 12.12 15.00
C LYS A 47 -1.27 12.15 16.40
N GLN A 48 -2.02 11.12 16.78
CA GLN A 48 -2.57 10.99 18.14
C GLN A 48 -1.46 10.89 19.19
N GLY A 49 -0.44 10.05 18.94
CA GLY A 49 0.72 9.94 19.83
C GLY A 49 1.46 11.28 20.02
N ILE A 50 1.64 12.04 18.93
CA ILE A 50 2.24 13.39 18.97
C ILE A 50 1.36 14.38 19.73
N ALA A 51 0.04 14.34 19.54
CA ALA A 51 -0.89 15.23 20.24
C ALA A 51 -0.82 15.03 21.76
N VAL A 52 -0.82 13.78 22.21
CA VAL A 52 -0.67 13.45 23.63
C VAL A 52 0.67 13.96 24.20
N LEU A 53 1.77 13.86 23.45
CA LEU A 53 3.05 14.43 23.88
C LEU A 53 3.05 15.96 23.94
N LYS A 54 2.34 16.62 23.03
CA LYS A 54 2.22 18.09 23.01
C LYS A 54 1.38 18.59 24.18
N GLU A 55 0.25 17.95 24.45
CA GLU A 55 -0.58 18.23 25.63
C GLU A 55 0.24 18.05 26.91
N TYR A 56 1.01 16.95 27.01
CA TYR A 56 1.93 16.74 28.13
C TYR A 56 2.96 17.86 28.30
N ALA A 57 3.59 18.31 27.20
CA ALA A 57 4.59 19.38 27.27
C ALA A 57 3.96 20.67 27.83
N ILE A 58 2.74 20.99 27.40
CA ILE A 58 1.98 22.13 27.89
C ILE A 58 1.64 21.99 29.37
N ASP A 59 1.13 20.84 29.80
CA ASP A 59 0.73 20.59 31.20
C ASP A 59 1.93 20.61 32.15
N ARG A 60 3.08 20.08 31.70
CA ARG A 60 4.34 20.12 32.46
C ARG A 60 4.86 21.55 32.61
N ASP A 61 4.87 22.33 31.52
CA ASP A 61 5.31 23.74 31.55
C ASP A 61 4.41 24.59 32.45
N ALA A 62 3.12 24.25 32.51
CA ALA A 62 2.16 24.89 33.39
C ALA A 62 2.18 24.37 34.86
N GLN A 63 3.07 23.42 35.19
CA GLN A 63 3.17 22.76 36.51
C GLN A 63 1.88 22.04 36.95
N ILE A 64 1.06 21.59 36.00
CA ILE A 64 -0.29 21.06 36.26
C ILE A 64 -0.26 19.61 36.73
N GLN A 65 0.68 18.77 36.28
CA GLN A 65 0.75 17.34 36.67
C GLN A 65 2.12 16.68 36.50
N GLU A 66 2.45 15.75 37.39
CA GLU A 66 3.52 14.75 37.18
C GLU A 66 2.94 13.52 36.44
N VAL A 67 3.43 13.24 35.22
CA VAL A 67 3.07 12.04 34.46
C VAL A 67 4.08 10.92 34.74
N PRO A 68 3.63 9.67 34.97
CA PRO A 68 4.53 8.53 35.17
C PRO A 68 5.45 8.31 33.96
N SER A 69 6.74 8.10 34.23
CA SER A 69 7.78 7.87 33.20
C SER A 69 7.44 6.70 32.26
N ILE A 70 6.68 5.72 32.74
CA ILE A 70 6.27 4.54 31.96
C ILE A 70 5.33 4.89 30.80
N SER A 71 4.48 5.92 30.97
CA SER A 71 3.57 6.38 29.91
C SER A 71 4.33 7.07 28.78
N LEU A 72 5.35 7.87 29.10
CA LEU A 72 6.23 8.52 28.12
C LEU A 72 7.06 7.50 27.32
N ILE A 73 7.57 6.47 28.01
CA ILE A 73 8.29 5.36 27.36
C ILE A 73 7.37 4.60 26.40
N GLY A 74 6.11 4.37 26.80
CA GLY A 74 5.10 3.72 25.96
C GLY A 74 4.82 4.51 24.67
N ILE A 75 4.59 5.82 24.79
CA ILE A 75 4.32 6.69 23.62
C ILE A 75 5.55 6.76 22.71
N SER A 76 6.75 6.85 23.27
CA SER A 76 7.99 6.89 22.48
C SER A 76 8.19 5.62 21.64
N HIS A 77 7.90 4.44 22.23
CA HIS A 77 7.92 3.17 21.49
C HIS A 77 6.83 3.11 20.41
N LEU A 78 5.62 3.60 20.70
CA LEU A 78 4.54 3.67 19.73
C LEU A 78 4.98 4.51 18.52
N LEU A 79 5.54 5.69 18.74
CA LEU A 79 6.00 6.57 17.66
C LEU A 79 7.13 5.93 16.84
N LEU A 80 8.14 5.35 17.49
CA LEU A 80 9.23 4.69 16.80
C LEU A 80 8.76 3.51 15.94
N ASN A 81 7.90 2.65 16.52
CA ASN A 81 7.36 1.50 15.80
C ASN A 81 6.45 1.93 14.65
N GLY A 82 5.64 2.96 14.85
CA GLY A 82 4.74 3.48 13.83
C GLY A 82 5.48 4.10 12.66
N VAL A 83 6.54 4.87 12.91
CA VAL A 83 7.40 5.42 11.83
C VAL A 83 8.05 4.29 11.03
N ASN A 84 8.62 3.28 11.70
CA ASN A 84 9.23 2.13 11.03
C ASN A 84 8.21 1.32 10.20
N LYS A 85 6.97 1.22 10.66
CA LYS A 85 5.89 0.57 9.92
C LYS A 85 5.47 1.41 8.72
N LEU A 86 5.33 2.72 8.89
CA LEU A 86 4.97 3.66 7.83
C LEU A 86 5.99 3.64 6.69
N ASP A 87 7.29 3.63 6.99
CA ASP A 87 8.36 3.53 5.98
C ASP A 87 8.22 2.27 5.12
N LYS A 88 7.90 1.13 5.75
CA LYS A 88 7.68 -0.14 5.03
C LYS A 88 6.42 -0.09 4.16
N LEU A 89 5.34 0.48 4.67
CA LEU A 89 4.09 0.61 3.92
C LEU A 89 4.26 1.52 2.70
N ILE A 90 4.97 2.65 2.85
CA ILE A 90 5.29 3.57 1.75
C ILE A 90 6.11 2.83 0.68
N LEU A 91 7.16 2.10 1.08
CA LEU A 91 7.98 1.32 0.14
C LEU A 91 7.17 0.28 -0.63
N ILE A 92 6.22 -0.40 0.03
CA ILE A 92 5.33 -1.36 -0.62
C ILE A 92 4.40 -0.65 -1.60
N LYS A 93 3.80 0.47 -1.20
CA LYS A 93 2.92 1.29 -2.05
C LYS A 93 3.63 1.76 -3.32
N ASP A 94 4.85 2.26 -3.19
CA ASP A 94 5.66 2.71 -4.32
C ASP A 94 5.94 1.59 -5.33
N LYS A 95 6.24 0.38 -4.84
CA LYS A 95 6.45 -0.79 -5.70
C LYS A 95 5.19 -1.18 -6.44
N ILE A 96 4.04 -1.18 -5.76
CA ILE A 96 2.75 -1.48 -6.39
C ILE A 96 2.41 -0.43 -7.45
N SER A 97 2.62 0.85 -7.15
CA SER A 97 2.36 1.94 -8.10
C SER A 97 3.18 1.77 -9.38
N ARG A 98 4.49 1.46 -9.27
CA ARG A 98 5.34 1.22 -10.45
C ARG A 98 4.86 0.04 -11.28
N LEU A 99 4.45 -1.06 -10.64
CA LEU A 99 3.91 -2.22 -11.36
C LEU A 99 2.60 -1.88 -12.09
N LEU A 100 1.74 -1.05 -11.49
CA LEU A 100 0.52 -0.57 -12.14
C LEU A 100 0.83 0.34 -13.33
N ASP A 101 1.81 1.23 -13.20
CA ASP A 101 2.26 2.10 -14.30
C ASP A 101 2.84 1.29 -15.46
N GLU A 102 3.66 0.27 -15.17
CA GLU A 102 4.19 -0.65 -16.18
C GLU A 102 3.08 -1.42 -16.90
N ILE A 103 2.10 -1.95 -16.15
CA ILE A 103 0.93 -2.64 -16.73
C ILE A 103 0.14 -1.71 -17.65
N ASN A 104 -0.16 -0.49 -17.22
CA ASN A 104 -0.89 0.50 -18.01
C ASN A 104 -0.10 0.92 -19.26
N GLY A 105 1.22 1.04 -19.15
CA GLY A 105 2.11 1.31 -20.28
C GLY A 105 2.08 0.20 -21.33
N ILE A 106 2.09 -1.07 -20.92
CA ILE A 106 1.98 -2.22 -21.82
C ILE A 106 0.61 -2.24 -22.52
N GLN A 107 -0.48 -1.95 -21.79
CA GLN A 107 -1.83 -1.87 -22.38
C GLN A 107 -1.91 -0.79 -23.46
N ALA A 108 -1.21 0.35 -23.28
CA ALA A 108 -1.16 1.41 -24.28
C ALA A 108 -0.36 1.02 -25.54
N MET A 109 0.67 0.16 -25.42
CA MET A 109 1.43 -0.33 -26.58
C MET A 109 0.60 -1.23 -27.51
N GLY A 110 -0.35 -2.00 -26.97
CA GLY A 110 -1.25 -2.84 -27.75
C GLY A 110 -2.38 -2.08 -28.46
N ALA A 111 -2.63 -0.82 -28.09
CA ALA A 111 -3.66 0.03 -28.69
C ALA A 111 -3.13 0.96 -29.80
N GLY A 112 -1.82 0.92 -30.09
CA GLY A 112 -1.12 1.87 -30.95
C GLY A 112 -0.92 1.47 -32.41
N ASP A 113 -1.30 0.26 -32.83
CA ASP A 113 -0.99 -0.29 -34.17
C ASP A 113 -2.21 -0.40 -35.11
N ASP A 114 -3.33 0.25 -34.78
CA ASP A 114 -4.46 0.44 -35.70
C ASP A 114 -4.40 1.82 -36.37
N ASN A 115 -3.45 2.01 -37.31
CA ASN A 115 -3.49 3.06 -38.33
C ASN A 115 -2.71 2.65 -39.59
#